data_AF-A0A6N9Q062-F1
#
_entry.id   AF-A0A6N9Q062-F1
#
_cell.length_a   1.000
_cell.length_b   1.000
_cell.length_c   1.000
_cell.angle_alpha   90.00
_cell.angle_beta   90.00
_cell.angle_gamma   90.00
#
_symmetry.space_group_name_H-M   'P 1'
#
loop_
_entity.id
_entity.type
_entity.pdbx_description
1 polymer ?
#
loop_
_entity_poly.entity_id
_entity_poly.type
_entity_poly.pdbx_seq_one_letter_code
_entity_poly.pdbx_strand_id
1 'polypeptide(L)' 'MEENLKQKIECLLMGGFLTQKGGKGEFAFGLNLKTKKFYSIYKESVKEKKPKIIHEESDLPLDDIHENMEIL' A
#
# COMPACT_ATOMS: atom_id res chain seq x y z
N MET A 1 0.41 3.26 20.18
CA MET A 1 -0.99 3.49 19.77
C MET A 1 -1.27 2.41 18.74
N GLU A 2 -2.34 1.63 18.90
CA GLU A 2 -2.66 0.57 17.93
C GLU A 2 -3.37 1.19 16.73
N GLU A 3 -2.76 1.13 15.55
CA GLU A 3 -3.33 1.67 14.30
C GLU A 3 -4.40 0.72 13.77
N ASN A 4 -5.63 1.22 13.60
CA ASN A 4 -6.72 0.41 13.09
C ASN A 4 -6.69 0.34 11.55
N LEU A 5 -7.35 -0.68 10.99
CA LEU A 5 -7.49 -0.86 9.53
C LEU A 5 -8.08 0.37 8.83
N LYS A 6 -9.04 1.04 9.47
CA LYS A 6 -9.67 2.26 8.91
C LYS A 6 -8.65 3.38 8.70
N GLN A 7 -7.76 3.63 9.67
CA GLN A 7 -6.72 4.66 9.58
C GLN A 7 -5.74 4.35 8.45
N LYS A 8 -5.38 3.08 8.26
CA LYS A 8 -4.50 2.65 7.17
C LYS A 8 -5.16 2.90 5.81
N ILE A 9 -6.43 2.54 5.66
CA ILE A 9 -7.18 2.79 4.42
C ILE A 9 -7.33 4.30 4.17
N GLU A 10 -7.66 5.10 5.18
CA GLU A 10 -7.74 6.57 5.07
C GLU A 10 -6.40 7.17 4.64
N CYS A 11 -5.29 6.70 5.23
CA CYS A 11 -3.94 7.10 4.83
C CYS A 11 -3.70 6.81 3.34
N LEU A 12 -4.01 5.61 2.85
CA LEU A 12 -3.87 5.25 1.43
C LEU A 12 -4.73 6.12 0.51
N LEU A 13 -5.98 6.39 0.89
CA LEU A 13 -6.89 7.26 0.12
C LEU A 13 -6.39 8.70 0.05
N MET A 14 -5.65 9.15 1.05
CA MET A 14 -5.00 10.46 1.07
C MET A 14 -3.62 10.47 0.39
N GLY A 15 -3.20 9.37 -0.24
CA GLY A 15 -1.92 9.25 -0.92
C GLY A 15 -0.73 9.04 0.03
N GLY A 16 -0.98 8.58 1.25
CA GLY A 16 0.05 8.22 2.22
C GLY A 16 0.70 6.86 1.93
N PHE A 17 1.59 6.46 2.82
CA PHE A 17 2.45 5.29 2.66
C PHE A 17 2.32 4.36 3.87
N LEU A 18 2.55 3.07 3.65
CA LEU A 18 2.64 2.09 4.73
C LEU A 18 4.02 1.45 4.74
N THR A 19 4.43 0.92 5.89
CA THR A 19 5.66 0.15 6.05
C THR A 19 5.35 -1.20 6.68
N GLN A 20 6.16 -2.21 6.40
CA GLN A 20 6.04 -3.51 7.08
C GLN A 20 6.48 -3.41 8.55
N LYS A 21 5.73 -4.03 9.46
CA LYS A 21 6.08 -4.14 10.87
C LYS A 21 7.45 -4.78 11.05
N GLY A 22 8.37 -4.06 11.70
CA GLY A 22 9.75 -4.52 11.92
C GLY A 22 10.59 -4.69 10.65
N GLY A 23 10.06 -4.31 9.48
CA GLY A 23 10.72 -4.42 8.18
C GLY A 23 11.38 -3.12 7.73
N LYS A 24 12.16 -3.22 6.65
CA LYS A 24 12.72 -2.08 5.92
C LYS A 24 12.09 -2.05 4.52
N GLY A 25 10.91 -1.47 4.40
CA GLY A 25 10.23 -1.32 3.11
C GLY A 25 9.05 -0.37 3.24
N GLU A 26 9.15 0.79 2.59
CA GLU A 26 8.08 1.79 2.53
C GLU A 26 7.32 1.59 1.20
N PHE A 27 6.01 1.41 1.31
CA PHE A 27 5.16 1.04 0.19
C PHE A 27 4.11 2.11 -0.07
N ALA A 28 3.90 2.37 -1.36
CA ALA A 28 2.72 3.06 -1.85
C ALA A 28 1.79 2.03 -2.48
N PHE A 29 0.49 2.23 -2.30
CA PHE A 29 -0.53 1.36 -2.87
C PHE A 29 -1.42 2.13 -3.82
N GLY A 30 -1.95 1.44 -4.82
CA GLY A 30 -2.84 2.04 -5.79
C GLY A 30 -3.84 1.03 -6.36
N LEU A 31 -4.88 1.58 -6.97
CA LEU A 31 -5.92 0.81 -7.68
C LEU A 31 -5.87 1.18 -9.17
N ASN A 32 -5.63 0.19 -10.01
CA ASN A 32 -5.77 0.35 -11.45
C ASN A 32 -7.26 0.31 -11.82
N LEU A 33 -7.85 1.46 -12.13
CA LEU A 33 -9.28 1.57 -12.41
C LEU A 33 -9.74 0.81 -13.68
N LYS A 34 -8.83 0.54 -14.63
CA LYS A 34 -9.17 -0.18 -15.86
C LYS A 34 -9.27 -1.67 -15.63
N THR A 35 -8.30 -2.24 -14.91
CA THR A 35 -8.24 -3.69 -14.63
C THR A 35 -8.92 -4.05 -13.31
N LYS A 36 -9.27 -3.05 -12.50
CA LYS A 36 -9.74 -3.18 -11.11
C LYS A 36 -8.74 -3.88 -10.19
N LYS A 37 -7.45 -3.86 -10.54
CA LYS A 37 -6.41 -4.53 -9.74
C LYS A 37 -5.77 -3.58 -8.75
N PHE A 38 -5.60 -4.05 -7.53
CA PHE A 38 -4.80 -3.40 -6.52
C PHE A 38 -3.33 -3.73 -6.72
N TYR A 39 -2.44 -2.77 -6.47
CA TYR A 39 -1.01 -2.97 -6.59
C TYR A 39 -0.25 -2.25 -5.49
N SER A 40 0.94 -2.75 -5.19
CA SER A 40 1.92 -2.09 -4.33
C SER A 40 3.23 -1.83 -5.08
N ILE A 41 3.84 -0.70 -4.77
CA ILE A 41 5.15 -0.27 -5.28
C ILE A 41 5.99 0.27 -4.12
N TYR A 42 7.30 0.37 -4.31
CA TYR A 42 8.13 1.10 -3.36
C TYR A 42 7.81 2.59 -3.41
N LYS A 43 7.87 3.26 -2.26
CA LYS A 43 7.61 4.70 -2.14
C LYS A 43 8.52 5.52 -3.05
N GLU A 44 9.79 5.17 -3.19
CA GLU A 44 10.73 5.86 -4.06
C GLU A 44 10.33 5.80 -5.54
N SER A 45 9.55 4.79 -5.94
CA SER A 45 9.12 4.59 -7.32
C SER A 45 7.86 5.37 -7.70
N VAL A 46 7.17 6.03 -6.77
CA VAL A 46 5.90 6.75 -7.03
C VAL A 46 6.01 7.78 -8.17
N LYS A 47 7.19 8.39 -8.33
CA LYS A 47 7.45 9.42 -9.37
C LYS A 47 8.09 8.86 -10.64
N GLU A 48 8.34 7.56 -10.72
CA GLU A 48 8.92 6.95 -11.91
C GLU A 48 7.91 6.91 -13.05
N LYS A 49 8.39 7.05 -14.29
CA LYS A 49 7.52 6.91 -15.49
C LYS A 49 6.88 5.53 -15.60
N LYS A 50 7.52 4.50 -15.04
CA LYS A 50 7.07 3.10 -15.04
C LYS A 50 7.48 2.45 -13.72
N PRO A 51 6.74 2.72 -12.62
CA PRO A 51 7.06 2.14 -11.32
C PRO A 51 7.02 0.61 -11.39
N LYS A 52 7.97 -0.05 -10.74
CA LYS A 52 8.00 -1.50 -10.65
C LYS A 52 6.95 -1.98 -9.66
N ILE A 53 5.97 -2.73 -10.15
CA ILE A 53 4.95 -3.37 -9.33
C ILE A 53 5.58 -4.54 -8.56
N ILE A 54 5.44 -4.51 -7.24
CA ILE A 54 5.95 -5.55 -6.33
C ILE A 54 4.89 -6.64 -6.16
N HIS A 55 3.65 -6.21 -6.04
CA HIS A 55 2.51 -7.07 -5.85
C HIS A 55 1.31 -6.53 -6.63
N GLU A 56 0.55 -7.43 -7.26
CA GLU A 56 -0.67 -7.11 -8.01
C GLU A 56 -1.72 -8.16 -7.69
N GLU A 57 -2.85 -7.73 -7.16
CA GLU A 57 -3.99 -8.58 -6.83
C GLU A 57 -5.30 -8.00 -7.36
N SER A 58 -6.27 -8.89 -7.56
CA SER A 58 -7.61 -8.53 -8.04
C SER A 58 -8.42 -7.84 -6.95
N ASP A 59 -8.18 -8.23 -5.70
CA ASP A 59 -8.90 -7.78 -4.52
C ASP A 59 -7.99 -6.92 -3.64
N LEU A 60 -8.59 -6.13 -2.76
CA LEU A 60 -7.84 -5.36 -1.77
C LEU A 60 -7.38 -6.34 -0.66
N PRO A 61 -6.07 -6.53 -0.43
CA PRO A 61 -5.55 -7.49 0.54
C PRO A 61 -5.69 -6.92 1.97
N LEU A 62 -6.94 -6.80 2.42
CA LEU A 62 -7.32 -6.16 3.69
C LEU A 62 -6.66 -6.85 4.89
N ASP A 63 -6.56 -8.18 4.85
CA ASP A 63 -5.95 -8.99 5.90
C ASP A 63 -4.44 -8.67 6.02
N ASP A 64 -3.73 -8.58 4.89
CA ASP A 64 -2.31 -8.22 4.87
C ASP A 64 -2.04 -6.79 5.36
N ILE A 65 -2.90 -5.85 4.98
CA ILE A 65 -2.85 -4.46 5.46
C ILE A 65 -3.14 -4.40 6.97
N HIS A 66 -4.06 -5.24 7.47
CA HIS A 66 -4.43 -5.27 8.88
C HIS A 66 -3.27 -5.75 9.77
N GLU A 67 -2.65 -6.88 9.44
CA GLU A 67 -1.72 -7.55 10.36
C GLU A 67 -0.28 -7.02 10.24
N ASN A 68 0.20 -6.80 9.01
CA ASN A 68 1.63 -6.72 8.71
C ASN A 68 2.14 -5.31 8.40
N MET A 69 1.26 -4.32 8.30
CA MET A 69 1.61 -2.96 7.88
C MET A 69 1.38 -1.93 8.99
N GLU A 70 2.13 -0.84 8.98
CA GLU A 70 1.99 0.35 9.84
C GLU A 70 1.98 1.61 8.96
N ILE A 71 1.33 2.67 9.43
CA ILE A 71 1.36 3.97 8.77
C ILE A 71 2.76 4.58 8.92
N LEU A 72 3.29 5.13 7.83
CA LEU A 72 4.57 5.84 7.84
C LEU A 72 4.42 7.33 8.14
#